data_AF-A0A819BCS0-F1
#
_entry.id   AF-A0A819BCS0-F1
#
_cell.length_a   1.000
_cell.length_b   1.000
_cell.length_c   1.000
_cell.angle_alpha   90.00
_cell.angle_beta   90.00
_cell.angle_gamma   90.00
#
_symmetry.space_group_name_H-M   'P 1'
#
loop_
_entity.id
_entity.type
_entity.pdbx_description
1 polymer ?
#
loop_
_entity_poly.entity_id
_entity_poly.type
_entity_poly.pdbx_seq_one_letter_code
_entity_poly.pdbx_strand_id
1 'polypeptide(L)'
;YDSIQVVAQLISFVHNIWGLSYCDNCIKNYKDTNGTTDYSLTNHTIKFVQKKLNFDLCIFNATGRMVPIIPIDLNVTLNTNVCTVCTTVYNEINEFFIQITRDNKNGVCMDIVDTMNYTRLLWSKIYECKRHDPDYMAIIGISFFIPTIVFVFYVSALFKGERKQQKLSRQKRLPAHSTTAAIVGARTWLWSNPNE
;
A
#
# COMPACT_ATOMS: atom_id res chain seq x y z
N TYR A 1 9.17 -35.29 43.06
CA TYR A 1 8.94 -33.87 42.73
C TYR A 1 10.09 -33.50 41.81
N ASP A 2 9.94 -33.73 40.50
CA ASP A 2 11.03 -33.53 39.55
C ASP A 2 11.20 -32.03 39.28
N SER A 3 12.43 -31.53 39.42
CA SER A 3 12.81 -30.11 39.34
C SER A 3 12.62 -29.47 37.96
N ILE A 4 12.10 -30.20 36.96
CA ILE A 4 11.83 -29.64 35.64
C ILE A 4 10.50 -30.21 35.17
N GLN A 5 9.42 -29.43 35.31
CA GLN A 5 8.12 -29.77 34.72
C GLN A 5 8.17 -29.52 33.20
N VAL A 6 9.01 -30.29 32.49
CA VAL A 6 9.16 -30.21 31.03
C VAL A 6 7.81 -30.41 30.35
N VAL A 7 7.01 -31.36 30.86
CA VAL A 7 5.66 -31.63 30.35
C VAL A 7 4.75 -30.40 30.49
N ALA A 8 4.77 -29.72 31.64
CA ALA A 8 3.94 -28.53 31.85
C ALA A 8 4.38 -27.37 30.95
N GLN A 9 5.70 -27.19 30.76
CA GLN A 9 6.24 -26.19 29.84
C GLN A 9 5.88 -26.49 28.39
N LEU A 10 5.94 -27.75 27.96
CA LEU A 10 5.53 -28.16 26.61
C LEU A 10 4.04 -27.91 26.37
N ILE A 11 3.18 -28.24 27.33
CA ILE A 11 1.73 -27.98 27.24
C ILE A 11 1.49 -26.46 27.12
N SER A 12 2.14 -25.65 27.94
CA SER A 12 2.04 -24.19 27.85
C SER A 12 2.54 -23.64 26.51
N PHE A 13 3.61 -24.21 25.96
CA PHE A 13 4.16 -23.82 24.66
C PHE A 13 3.19 -24.14 23.52
N VAL A 14 2.59 -25.35 23.53
CA VAL A 14 1.59 -25.76 22.54
C VAL A 14 0.36 -24.86 22.60
N HIS A 15 -0.16 -24.57 23.79
CA HIS A 15 -1.28 -23.63 23.95
C HIS A 15 -0.95 -22.23 23.42
N ASN A 16 0.29 -21.76 23.64
CA ASN A 16 0.71 -20.46 23.14
C ASN A 16 0.78 -20.45 21.59
N ILE A 17 1.34 -21.48 20.97
CA ILE A 17 1.35 -21.61 19.51
C ILE A 17 -0.08 -21.65 18.96
N TRP A 18 -0.97 -22.41 19.58
CA TRP A 18 -2.36 -22.52 19.15
C TRP A 18 -3.06 -21.16 19.14
N GLY A 19 -2.86 -20.36 20.18
CA GLY A 19 -3.39 -19.00 20.28
C GLY A 19 -2.77 -18.04 19.27
N LEU A 20 -1.44 -18.05 19.11
CA LEU A 20 -0.72 -17.17 18.18
C LEU A 20 -1.05 -17.47 16.71
N SER A 21 -1.34 -18.73 16.38
CA SER A 21 -1.70 -19.18 15.03
C SER A 21 -3.19 -19.03 14.71
N TYR A 22 -4.00 -18.56 15.68
CA TYR A 22 -5.46 -18.42 15.54
C TYR A 22 -6.15 -19.70 15.04
N CYS A 23 -5.73 -20.86 15.54
CA CYS A 23 -6.25 -22.17 15.11
C CYS A 23 -7.76 -22.32 15.36
N ASP A 24 -8.29 -21.65 16.39
CA ASP A 24 -9.73 -21.61 16.70
C ASP A 24 -10.58 -20.99 15.58
N ASN A 25 -9.98 -20.16 14.72
CA ASN A 25 -10.68 -19.57 13.57
C ASN A 25 -10.75 -20.55 12.38
N CYS A 26 -9.97 -21.63 12.40
CA CYS A 26 -10.01 -22.70 11.41
C CYS A 26 -10.90 -23.87 11.84
N ILE A 27 -10.91 -24.21 13.14
CA ILE A 27 -11.51 -25.43 13.69
C ILE A 27 -12.59 -25.05 14.70
N LYS A 28 -13.84 -25.50 14.51
CA LYS A 28 -14.96 -25.20 15.41
C LYS A 28 -15.10 -26.17 16.58
N ASN A 29 -14.96 -27.46 16.30
CA ASN A 29 -15.18 -28.52 17.26
C ASN A 29 -14.07 -29.53 17.05
N TYR A 30 -13.38 -29.90 18.12
CA TYR A 30 -12.59 -31.12 18.17
C TYR A 30 -13.17 -31.96 19.31
N LYS A 31 -13.59 -33.19 19.02
CA LYS A 31 -14.10 -34.13 20.02
C LYS A 31 -13.23 -35.37 19.99
N ASP A 32 -12.67 -35.70 21.14
CA ASP A 32 -11.93 -36.93 21.33
C ASP A 32 -12.91 -38.01 21.80
N THR A 33 -13.39 -38.82 20.87
CA THR A 33 -14.18 -40.01 21.18
C THR A 33 -13.30 -41.25 20.99
N ASN A 34 -13.00 -41.95 22.09
CA ASN A 34 -12.24 -43.21 22.11
C ASN A 34 -10.89 -43.17 21.35
N GLY A 35 -10.12 -42.09 21.51
CA GLY A 35 -8.81 -41.95 20.87
C GLY A 35 -8.86 -41.52 19.39
N THR A 36 -10.05 -41.21 18.88
CA THR A 36 -10.24 -40.61 17.55
C THR A 36 -10.63 -39.15 17.72
N THR A 37 -9.80 -38.24 17.21
CA THR A 37 -10.04 -36.81 17.19
C THR A 37 -10.92 -36.48 15.98
N ASP A 38 -12.23 -36.30 16.18
CA ASP A 38 -13.12 -35.79 15.13
C ASP A 38 -13.09 -34.26 15.15
N TYR A 39 -12.74 -33.64 14.03
CA TYR A 39 -12.63 -32.19 13.92
C TYR A 39 -13.51 -31.63 12.81
N SER A 40 -14.17 -30.49 13.10
CA SER A 40 -15.03 -29.79 12.15
C SER A 40 -14.42 -28.44 11.78
N LEU A 41 -14.26 -28.19 10.48
CA LEU A 41 -13.73 -26.95 9.95
C LEU A 41 -14.78 -25.83 9.96
N THR A 42 -14.33 -24.58 10.10
CA THR A 42 -15.23 -23.42 9.93
C THR A 42 -15.70 -23.30 8.47
N ASN A 43 -16.88 -22.70 8.27
CA ASN A 43 -17.42 -22.45 6.94
C ASN A 43 -16.49 -21.57 6.08
N HIS A 44 -15.73 -20.65 6.71
CA HIS A 44 -14.74 -19.83 6.03
C HIS A 44 -13.58 -20.68 5.49
N THR A 45 -13.04 -21.61 6.29
CA THR A 45 -11.96 -22.50 5.87
C THR A 45 -12.41 -23.42 4.74
N ILE A 46 -13.61 -24.01 4.84
CA ILE A 46 -14.16 -24.89 3.78
C ILE A 46 -14.27 -24.13 2.45
N LYS A 47 -14.84 -22.92 2.48
CA LYS A 47 -14.96 -22.07 1.29
C LYS A 47 -13.60 -21.65 0.72
N PHE A 48 -12.63 -21.35 1.59
CA PHE A 48 -11.28 -20.99 1.16
C PHE A 48 -10.60 -22.16 0.45
N VAL A 49 -10.64 -23.35 1.04
CA VAL A 49 -10.10 -24.58 0.46
C VAL A 49 -10.76 -24.88 -0.88
N GLN A 50 -12.09 -24.73 -0.99
CA GLN A 50 -12.78 -24.93 -2.26
C GLN A 50 -12.32 -23.93 -3.34
N LYS A 51 -12.16 -22.64 -3.01
CA LYS A 51 -11.63 -21.64 -3.96
C LYS A 51 -10.18 -21.93 -4.34
N LYS A 52 -9.37 -22.41 -3.39
CA LYS A 52 -7.98 -22.82 -3.65
C LYS A 52 -7.92 -24.01 -4.61
N LEU A 53 -8.77 -25.01 -4.43
CA LEU A 53 -8.88 -26.14 -5.36
C LEU A 53 -9.26 -25.67 -6.77
N ASN A 54 -10.21 -24.74 -6.90
CA ASN A 54 -10.57 -24.18 -8.21
C ASN A 54 -9.38 -23.45 -8.87
N PHE A 55 -8.59 -22.71 -8.08
CA PHE A 55 -7.37 -22.08 -8.57
C PHE A 55 -6.35 -23.11 -9.06
N ASP A 56 -6.10 -24.16 -8.27
CA ASP A 56 -5.16 -25.23 -8.65
C ASP A 56 -5.60 -25.98 -9.90
N LEU A 57 -6.91 -26.22 -10.04
CA LEU A 57 -7.49 -26.80 -11.25
C LEU A 57 -7.34 -25.88 -12.47
N CYS A 58 -7.49 -24.56 -12.29
CA CYS A 58 -7.28 -23.60 -13.37
C CYS A 58 -5.82 -23.63 -13.84
N ILE A 59 -4.89 -23.60 -12.90
CA ILE A 59 -3.45 -23.71 -13.19
C ILE A 59 -3.13 -25.03 -13.88
N PHE A 60 -3.68 -26.14 -13.38
CA PHE A 60 -3.52 -27.47 -13.99
C PHE A 60 -4.02 -27.50 -15.44
N ASN A 61 -5.20 -26.97 -15.70
CA ASN A 61 -5.76 -26.92 -17.05
C ASN A 61 -4.92 -26.04 -18.00
N ALA A 62 -4.39 -24.93 -17.50
CA ALA A 62 -3.59 -24.00 -18.31
C ALA A 62 -2.15 -24.45 -18.56
N THR A 63 -1.58 -25.29 -17.68
CA THR A 63 -0.18 -25.74 -17.76
C THR A 63 0.00 -27.22 -18.06
N GLY A 64 -1.06 -28.02 -17.94
CA GLY A 64 -1.03 -29.49 -18.08
C GLY A 64 -0.25 -30.21 -16.98
N ARG A 65 0.21 -29.49 -15.94
CA ARG A 65 1.00 -30.03 -14.83
C ARG A 65 0.38 -29.58 -13.51
N MET A 66 0.24 -30.49 -12.55
CA MET A 66 0.05 -30.09 -11.17
C MET A 66 1.42 -29.63 -10.72
N VAL A 67 1.60 -28.34 -10.42
CA VAL A 67 2.88 -27.86 -9.88
C VAL A 67 3.06 -28.53 -8.52
N PRO A 68 3.99 -29.49 -8.37
CA PRO A 68 4.32 -30.01 -7.08
C PRO A 68 5.28 -29.02 -6.42
N ILE A 69 5.20 -28.97 -5.11
CA ILE A 69 6.13 -28.32 -4.21
C ILE A 69 7.57 -28.70 -4.64
N ILE A 70 8.38 -27.69 -4.98
CA ILE A 70 9.86 -27.61 -4.99
C ILE A 70 10.64 -28.88 -5.47
N PRO A 71 11.53 -28.78 -6.48
CA PRO A 71 12.11 -27.56 -7.00
C PRO A 71 11.20 -26.94 -8.05
N ILE A 72 11.11 -25.61 -7.99
CA ILE A 72 10.50 -24.80 -9.03
C ILE A 72 11.42 -24.98 -10.25
N ASP A 73 11.12 -25.95 -11.10
CA ASP A 73 11.74 -26.02 -12.42
C ASP A 73 11.33 -24.73 -13.14
N LEU A 74 12.24 -23.77 -13.13
CA LEU A 74 12.14 -22.46 -13.78
C LEU A 74 11.99 -22.56 -15.32
N ASN A 75 11.93 -23.80 -15.83
CA ASN A 75 11.77 -24.16 -17.23
C ASN A 75 10.34 -24.59 -17.57
N VAL A 76 9.37 -24.38 -16.67
CA VAL A 76 7.95 -24.34 -17.06
C VAL A 76 7.82 -23.17 -18.02
N THR A 77 7.84 -23.50 -19.31
CA THR A 77 7.59 -22.56 -20.41
C THR A 77 6.45 -21.64 -20.02
N LEU A 78 6.75 -20.33 -19.95
CA LEU A 78 5.81 -19.24 -19.72
C LEU A 78 4.61 -19.44 -20.65
N ASN A 79 3.57 -20.10 -20.17
CA ASN A 79 2.27 -19.99 -20.79
C ASN A 79 1.75 -18.61 -20.38
N THR A 80 2.03 -17.61 -21.21
CA THR A 80 1.53 -16.23 -21.09
C THR A 80 0.01 -16.16 -20.90
N ASN A 81 -0.69 -17.24 -21.25
CA ASN A 81 -2.13 -17.39 -21.11
C ASN A 81 -2.60 -17.78 -19.70
N VAL A 82 -1.73 -18.20 -18.77
CA VAL A 82 -2.16 -18.56 -17.39
C VAL A 82 -2.72 -17.34 -16.69
N CYS A 83 -2.04 -16.20 -16.82
CA CYS A 83 -2.49 -14.95 -16.21
C CYS A 83 -3.86 -14.56 -16.77
N THR A 84 -4.07 -14.58 -18.08
CA THR A 84 -5.35 -14.16 -18.67
C THR A 84 -6.50 -15.12 -18.34
N VAL A 85 -6.25 -16.43 -18.32
CA VAL A 85 -7.26 -17.45 -18.05
C VAL A 85 -7.63 -17.53 -16.56
N CYS A 86 -6.64 -17.51 -15.67
CA CYS A 86 -6.85 -17.75 -14.24
C CYS A 86 -6.93 -16.47 -13.39
N THR A 87 -6.84 -15.27 -13.98
CA THR A 87 -6.93 -14.00 -13.23
C THR A 87 -8.25 -13.88 -12.47
N THR A 88 -9.36 -14.30 -13.07
CA THR A 88 -10.68 -14.23 -12.42
C THR A 88 -10.72 -15.10 -11.16
N VAL A 89 -10.29 -16.36 -11.29
CA VAL A 89 -10.23 -17.32 -10.17
C VAL A 89 -9.26 -16.87 -9.09
N TYR A 90 -8.11 -16.31 -9.48
CA TYR A 90 -7.15 -15.73 -8.55
C TYR A 90 -7.72 -14.51 -7.80
N ASN A 91 -8.43 -13.61 -8.50
CA ASN A 91 -9.06 -12.46 -7.88
C ASN A 91 -10.13 -12.90 -6.88
N GLU A 92 -10.93 -13.91 -7.20
CA GLU A 92 -11.96 -14.43 -6.29
C GLU A 92 -11.38 -14.98 -4.97
N ILE A 93 -10.28 -15.74 -5.01
CA ILE A 93 -9.65 -16.24 -3.79
C ILE A 93 -8.98 -15.09 -3.01
N ASN A 94 -8.37 -14.13 -3.71
CA ASN A 94 -7.74 -12.98 -3.08
C ASN A 94 -8.77 -12.05 -2.41
N GLU A 95 -9.88 -11.78 -3.06
CA GLU A 95 -10.99 -11.01 -2.48
C GLU A 95 -11.60 -11.71 -1.28
N PHE A 96 -11.80 -13.03 -1.36
CA PHE A 96 -12.30 -13.82 -0.24
C PHE A 96 -11.33 -13.81 0.95
N PHE A 97 -10.02 -13.89 0.70
CA PHE A 97 -9.01 -13.76 1.76
C PHE A 97 -9.07 -12.37 2.43
N ILE A 98 -9.18 -11.30 1.64
CA ILE A 98 -9.32 -9.94 2.17
C ILE A 98 -10.63 -9.80 2.99
N GLN A 99 -11.71 -10.44 2.54
CA GLN A 99 -12.97 -10.48 3.28
C GLN A 99 -12.82 -11.18 4.63
N ILE A 100 -12.23 -12.39 4.65
CA ILE A 100 -11.96 -13.14 5.90
C ILE A 100 -11.10 -12.32 6.85
N THR A 101 -10.08 -11.62 6.33
CA THR A 101 -9.20 -10.76 7.14
C THR A 101 -9.98 -9.59 7.76
N ARG A 102 -10.94 -9.02 7.03
CA ARG A 102 -11.80 -7.95 7.54
C ARG A 102 -12.82 -8.45 8.57
N ASP A 103 -13.41 -9.62 8.32
CA ASP A 103 -14.44 -10.20 9.19
C ASP A 103 -13.82 -10.69 10.52
N ASN A 104 -12.60 -11.22 10.49
CA ASN A 104 -11.89 -11.72 11.67
C ASN A 104 -10.90 -10.69 12.22
N LYS A 105 -11.41 -9.73 13.02
CA LYS A 105 -10.57 -8.72 13.69
C LYS A 105 -9.51 -9.31 14.61
N ASN A 106 -9.75 -10.51 15.14
CA ASN A 106 -8.84 -11.17 16.05
C ASN A 106 -7.65 -11.81 15.33
N GLY A 107 -7.69 -12.00 14.01
CA GLY A 107 -6.62 -12.66 13.25
C GLY A 107 -7.17 -13.75 12.33
N VAL A 108 -6.44 -14.06 11.26
CA VAL A 108 -6.77 -15.17 10.35
C VAL A 108 -5.91 -16.36 10.74
N CYS A 109 -6.48 -17.56 10.65
CA CYS A 109 -5.77 -18.82 10.86
C CYS A 109 -4.51 -18.91 9.99
N MET A 110 -3.39 -19.28 10.61
CA MET A 110 -2.07 -19.27 9.97
C MET A 110 -2.02 -20.13 8.70
N ASP A 111 -2.65 -21.30 8.68
CA ASP A 111 -2.70 -22.18 7.50
C ASP A 111 -3.30 -21.50 6.26
N ILE A 112 -4.34 -20.68 6.46
CA ILE A 112 -4.97 -19.91 5.38
C ILE A 112 -4.00 -18.83 4.89
N VAL A 113 -3.32 -18.15 5.82
CA VAL A 113 -2.33 -17.11 5.51
C VAL A 113 -1.16 -17.70 4.72
N ASP A 114 -0.61 -18.83 5.16
CA ASP A 114 0.51 -19.50 4.50
C ASP A 114 0.13 -20.01 3.11
N THR A 115 -1.05 -20.62 2.99
CA THR A 115 -1.57 -21.06 1.69
C THR A 115 -1.74 -19.87 0.74
N MET A 116 -2.26 -18.74 1.22
CA MET A 116 -2.43 -17.55 0.39
C MET A 116 -1.09 -16.89 0.04
N ASN A 117 -0.13 -16.84 0.97
CA ASN A 117 1.21 -16.32 0.73
C ASN A 117 1.93 -17.14 -0.35
N TYR A 118 1.85 -18.47 -0.25
CA TYR A 118 2.37 -19.36 -1.28
C TYR A 118 1.70 -19.13 -2.63
N THR A 119 0.36 -19.00 -2.65
CA THR A 119 -0.41 -18.73 -3.87
C THR A 119 0.00 -17.41 -4.53
N ARG A 120 0.22 -16.35 -3.75
CA ARG A 120 0.70 -15.05 -4.23
C ARG A 120 2.12 -15.11 -4.77
N LEU A 121 2.99 -15.87 -4.12
CA LEU A 121 4.35 -16.09 -4.58
C LEU A 121 4.35 -16.84 -5.91
N LEU A 122 3.54 -17.89 -6.03
CA LEU A 122 3.34 -18.63 -7.28
C LEU A 122 2.80 -17.71 -8.40
N TRP A 123 1.77 -16.92 -8.10
CA TRP A 123 1.18 -15.99 -9.07
C TRP A 123 2.16 -14.91 -9.57
N SER A 124 2.89 -14.28 -8.66
CA SER A 124 3.75 -13.13 -8.97
C SER A 124 5.15 -13.51 -9.44
N LYS A 125 5.77 -14.53 -8.85
CA LYS A 125 7.18 -14.88 -9.08
C LYS A 125 7.36 -15.99 -10.11
N ILE A 126 6.45 -16.97 -10.13
CA ILE A 126 6.59 -18.13 -11.03
C ILE A 126 5.90 -17.85 -12.36
N TYR A 127 4.66 -17.36 -12.32
CA TYR A 127 3.92 -17.02 -13.54
C TYR A 127 4.14 -15.58 -14.02
N GLU A 128 4.88 -14.77 -13.25
CA GLU A 128 5.14 -13.35 -13.55
C GLU A 128 3.87 -12.55 -13.88
N CYS A 129 2.73 -12.94 -13.29
CA CYS A 129 1.46 -12.26 -13.50
C CYS A 129 1.48 -10.93 -12.74
N LYS A 130 2.09 -9.92 -13.34
CA LYS A 130 2.15 -8.56 -12.81
C LYS A 130 0.78 -7.92 -12.97
N ARG A 131 0.22 -7.46 -11.85
CA ARG A 131 -0.90 -6.53 -11.87
C ARG A 131 -0.34 -5.18 -12.33
N HIS A 132 -0.50 -4.86 -13.61
CA HIS A 132 -0.31 -3.47 -14.06
C HIS A 132 -1.55 -2.68 -13.63
N ASP A 133 -1.41 -1.89 -12.57
CA ASP A 133 -2.44 -0.94 -12.22
C ASP A 133 -2.48 0.14 -13.32
N PRO A 134 -3.64 0.39 -13.95
CA PRO A 134 -3.77 1.34 -15.07
C PRO A 134 -3.42 2.79 -14.70
N ASP A 135 -3.28 3.08 -13.41
CA ASP A 135 -3.04 4.42 -12.87
C ASP A 135 -1.60 4.92 -13.09
N TYR A 136 -0.68 4.08 -13.53
CA TYR A 136 0.72 4.49 -13.77
C TYR A 136 0.82 5.60 -14.83
N MET A 137 -0.02 5.56 -15.85
CA MET A 137 -0.06 6.59 -16.90
C MET A 137 -0.57 7.93 -16.36
N ALA A 138 -1.55 7.90 -15.45
CA ALA A 138 -2.05 9.11 -14.81
C ALA A 138 -0.97 9.74 -13.90
N ILE A 139 -0.23 8.91 -13.15
CA ILE A 139 0.87 9.36 -12.28
C ILE A 139 1.99 10.02 -13.09
N ILE A 140 2.41 9.40 -14.20
CA ILE A 140 3.43 9.97 -15.11
C ILE A 140 2.94 11.30 -15.68
N GLY A 141 1.68 11.36 -16.11
CA GLY A 141 1.07 12.59 -16.63
C GLY A 141 1.12 13.73 -15.61
N ILE A 142 0.60 13.51 -14.41
CA ILE A 142 0.60 14.52 -13.33
C ILE A 142 2.02 14.99 -13.01
N SER A 143 2.97 14.05 -12.92
CA SER A 143 4.37 14.35 -12.63
C SER A 143 5.06 15.20 -13.69
N PHE A 144 4.62 15.14 -14.95
CA PHE A 144 5.21 15.91 -16.04
C PHE A 144 4.48 17.24 -16.29
N PHE A 145 3.14 17.22 -16.28
CA PHE A 145 2.32 18.38 -16.63
C PHE A 145 2.34 19.49 -15.55
N ILE A 146 2.34 19.13 -14.27
CA ILE A 146 2.34 20.15 -13.19
C ILE A 146 3.64 20.98 -13.22
N PRO A 147 4.85 20.40 -13.26
CA PRO A 147 6.08 21.18 -13.29
C PRO A 147 6.26 21.97 -14.58
N THR A 148 5.85 21.44 -15.73
CA THR A 148 5.96 22.15 -17.01
C THR A 148 5.07 23.38 -17.06
N ILE A 149 3.86 23.32 -16.51
CA ILE A 149 2.98 24.51 -16.40
C ILE A 149 3.63 25.58 -15.51
N VAL A 150 4.18 25.20 -14.36
CA VAL A 150 4.87 26.13 -13.45
C VAL A 150 6.09 26.76 -14.13
N PHE A 151 6.87 25.97 -14.86
CA PHE A 151 8.03 26.44 -15.61
C PHE A 151 7.65 27.44 -16.70
N VAL A 152 6.65 27.11 -17.54
CA VAL A 152 6.16 27.99 -18.60
C VAL A 152 5.60 29.28 -18.02
N PHE A 153 4.84 29.21 -16.93
CA PHE A 153 4.33 30.38 -16.23
C PHE A 153 5.48 31.30 -15.78
N TYR A 154 6.50 30.74 -15.12
CA TYR A 154 7.65 31.50 -14.65
C TYR A 154 8.42 32.17 -15.78
N VAL A 155 8.71 31.43 -16.86
CA VAL A 155 9.38 31.96 -18.06
C VAL A 155 8.55 33.07 -18.71
N SER A 156 7.24 32.88 -18.83
CA SER A 156 6.34 33.89 -19.42
C SER A 156 6.29 35.19 -18.60
N ALA A 157 6.37 35.09 -17.26
CA ALA A 157 6.42 36.23 -16.37
C ALA A 157 7.74 37.00 -16.49
N LEU A 158 8.86 36.31 -16.69
CA LEU A 158 10.16 36.95 -16.95
C LEU A 158 10.16 37.74 -18.26
N PHE A 159 9.63 37.16 -19.35
CA PHE A 159 9.55 37.86 -20.64
C PHE A 159 8.56 39.04 -20.62
N LYS A 160 7.40 38.89 -19.98
CA LYS A 160 6.43 40.00 -19.83
C LYS A 160 6.85 41.04 -18.78
N GLY A 161 7.84 40.71 -17.94
CA GLY A 161 8.43 41.58 -16.94
C GLY A 161 9.40 42.63 -17.50
N GLU A 162 9.63 42.68 -18.82
CA GLU A 162 10.35 43.80 -19.44
C GLU A 162 9.58 45.09 -19.16
N ARG A 163 10.18 45.87 -18.27
CA ARG A 163 9.71 47.12 -17.68
C ARG A 163 9.08 47.98 -18.77
N LYS A 164 7.76 48.16 -18.68
CA LYS A 164 7.13 49.40 -19.11
C LYS A 164 7.84 50.48 -18.32
N GLN A 165 8.88 51.07 -18.90
CA GLN A 165 9.54 52.26 -18.38
C GLN A 165 8.42 53.28 -18.27
N GLN A 166 7.82 53.40 -17.08
CA GLN A 166 6.98 54.54 -16.77
C GLN A 166 7.92 55.71 -16.99
N LYS A 167 7.78 56.38 -18.13
CA LYS A 167 8.42 57.66 -18.39
C LYS A 167 7.98 58.53 -17.21
N LEU A 168 8.88 58.71 -16.24
CA LEU A 168 8.69 59.65 -15.15
C LEU A 168 8.33 60.97 -15.82
N SER A 169 7.05 61.34 -15.75
CA SER A 169 6.59 62.64 -16.23
C SER A 169 7.40 63.67 -15.45
N ARG A 170 8.28 64.37 -16.16
CA ARG A 170 9.20 65.34 -15.59
C ARG A 170 8.35 66.41 -14.91
N GLN A 171 8.26 66.39 -13.58
CA GLN A 171 7.60 67.46 -12.84
C GLN A 171 8.27 68.78 -13.22
N LYS A 172 7.50 69.72 -13.79
CA LYS A 172 7.94 71.10 -14.00
C LYS A 172 8.27 71.66 -12.62
N ARG A 173 9.53 72.03 -12.39
CA ARG A 173 9.95 72.72 -11.16
C ARG A 173 9.14 74.00 -11.02
N LEU A 174 8.52 74.19 -9.85
CA LEU A 174 8.02 75.49 -9.42
C LEU A 174 9.21 76.47 -9.34
N PRO A 175 9.06 77.74 -9.77
CA PRO A 175 10.13 78.71 -9.70
C PRO A 175 10.49 78.97 -8.23
N ALA A 176 11.80 79.06 -7.95
CA ALA A 176 12.32 79.32 -6.63
C ALA A 176 11.87 80.71 -6.15
N HIS A 177 10.98 80.74 -5.15
CA HIS A 177 10.77 81.94 -4.36
C HIS A 177 11.86 81.98 -3.29
N SER A 178 12.75 82.97 -3.42
CA SER A 178 13.75 83.31 -2.43
C SER A 178 13.05 83.82 -1.17
N THR A 179 13.23 83.13 -0.05
CA THR A 179 13.13 83.76 1.26
C THR A 179 14.07 83.09 2.25
N THR A 180 15.02 83.90 2.65
CA THR A 180 16.08 83.72 3.62
C THR A 180 15.54 83.58 5.05
N ALA A 181 16.28 82.88 5.90
CA ALA A 181 16.18 82.77 7.37
C ALA A 181 14.99 81.94 7.91
N ALA A 182 15.10 81.09 8.93
CA ALA A 182 16.06 81.00 10.01
C ALA A 182 16.24 79.55 10.50
N ILE A 183 17.30 79.37 11.29
CA ILE A 183 17.85 78.15 11.87
C ILE A 183 16.95 77.66 13.04
N VAL A 184 17.10 76.38 13.37
CA VAL A 184 16.98 75.73 14.70
C VAL A 184 15.83 74.72 14.81
N GLY A 185 16.20 73.47 15.12
CA GLY A 185 15.32 72.57 15.86
C GLY A 185 15.35 71.11 15.44
N ALA A 186 16.45 70.41 15.74
CA ALA A 186 16.44 68.95 15.81
C ALA A 186 15.41 68.50 16.86
N ARG A 187 14.52 67.57 16.49
CA ARG A 187 13.79 66.73 17.44
C ARG A 187 13.78 65.29 16.93
N THR A 188 14.69 64.51 17.50
CA THR A 188 14.48 63.12 17.89
C THR A 188 13.17 63.05 18.71
N TRP A 189 12.30 62.05 18.59
CA TRP A 189 12.50 60.69 19.11
C TRP A 189 11.25 59.82 18.85
N LEU A 190 11.49 58.50 18.90
CA LEU A 190 10.67 57.44 19.51
C LEU A 190 9.49 56.83 18.72
N TRP A 191 9.79 55.61 18.27
CA TRP A 191 8.85 54.51 18.09
C TRP A 191 8.22 54.10 19.44
N SER A 192 6.93 53.79 19.40
CA SER A 192 6.13 53.04 20.38
C SER A 192 4.82 52.70 19.67
N ASN A 193 4.27 51.50 19.61
CA ASN A 193 4.55 50.16 20.11
C ASN A 193 3.53 49.25 19.36
N PRO A 194 3.86 48.01 18.96
CA PRO A 194 2.85 47.05 18.50
C PRO A 194 2.22 46.36 19.72
N ASN A 195 0.91 46.16 19.68
CA ASN A 195 0.20 45.38 20.70
C ASN A 195 0.18 43.90 20.30
N GLU A 196 0.58 43.09 21.28
CA GLU A 196 0.43 41.62 21.44
C GLU A 196 1.41 40.69 20.72
#